data_AF-A0A3D1EX49-F1
#
_entry.id   AF-A0A3D1EX49-F1
#
_cell.length_a   1.000
_cell.length_b   1.000
_cell.length_c   1.000
_cell.angle_alpha   90.00
_cell.angle_beta   90.00
_cell.angle_gamma   90.00
#
_symmetry.space_group_name_H-M   'P 1'
#
loop_
_entity.id
_entity.type
_entity.pdbx_description
1 polymer ?
#
loop_
_entity_poly.entity_id
_entity_poly.type
_entity_poly.pdbx_seq_one_letter_code
_entity_poly.pdbx_strand_id
1 'polypeptide(L)' 'DCAKRLTRKPIVADDAEIRQNSRSRSAKLRAVRFTSA' A
#
# COMPACT_ATOMS: atom_id res chain seq x y z
N ASP A 1 11.67 4.64 18.68
CA ASP A 1 10.68 5.19 17.73
C ASP A 1 11.33 5.77 16.48
N CYS A 2 11.84 4.93 15.58
CA CYS A 2 12.46 5.39 14.33
C CYS A 2 11.54 5.28 13.11
N ALA A 3 10.36 4.66 13.20
CA ALA A 3 9.47 4.40 12.07
C ALA A 3 8.03 4.95 12.27
N LYS A 4 7.56 5.78 11.34
CA LYS A 4 6.20 6.34 11.30
C LYS A 4 5.34 5.64 10.24
N ARG A 5 4.21 5.07 10.63
CA ARG A 5 3.22 4.50 9.69
C ARG A 5 2.56 5.62 8.86
N LEU A 6 2.56 5.47 7.54
CA LEU A 6 1.92 6.41 6.61
C LEU A 6 0.49 5.97 6.27
N THR A 7 0.28 4.67 6.10
CA THR A 7 -1.02 4.09 5.73
C THR A 7 -1.69 3.44 6.94
N ARG A 8 -2.78 4.04 7.44
CA ARG A 8 -3.59 3.46 8.53
C ARG A 8 -4.33 2.20 8.07
N LYS A 9 -4.99 2.29 6.91
CA LYS A 9 -5.58 1.17 6.16
C LYS A 9 -4.73 0.91 4.91
N PRO A 10 -4.67 -0.32 4.40
CA PRO A 10 -3.93 -0.60 3.17
C PRO A 10 -4.58 0.13 1.98
N ILE A 11 -3.74 0.56 1.04
CA ILE A 11 -4.21 1.05 -0.26
C ILE A 11 -4.43 -0.18 -1.14
N VAL A 12 -5.56 -0.20 -1.84
CA VAL A 12 -5.95 -1.27 -2.77
C VAL A 12 -6.03 -0.70 -4.18
N ALA A 13 -5.87 -1.57 -5.17
CA ALA A 13 -6.03 -1.23 -6.58
C ALA A 13 -7.47 -0.79 -6.87
N ASP A 14 -7.63 0.07 -7.87
CA ASP A 14 -8.95 0.49 -8.35
C ASP A 14 -9.54 -0.52 -9.33
N ASP A 15 -10.80 -0.30 -9.73
CA ASP A 15 -11.52 -1.20 -10.63
C ASP A 15 -10.93 -1.24 -12.05
N ALA A 16 -10.21 -0.19 -12.47
CA ALA A 16 -9.57 -0.17 -13.78
C ALA A 16 -8.32 -1.06 -13.80
N GLU A 17 -7.48 -0.96 -12.77
CA GLU A 17 -6.29 -1.78 -12.60
C GLU A 17 -6.66 -3.26 -12.43
N ILE A 18 -7.68 -3.58 -11.64
CA ILE A 18 -8.11 -4.98 -11.42
C ILE A 18 -8.59 -5.62 -12.73
N ARG A 19 -9.23 -4.86 -13.63
CA ARG A 19 -9.66 -5.35 -14.94
C ARG A 19 -8.47 -5.64 -15.86
N GLN A 20 -7.43 -4.81 -15.83
CA GLN A 20 -6.24 -4.97 -16.67
C GLN A 20 -5.26 -6.00 -16.09
N ASN A 21 -5.21 -6.14 -14.76
CA ASN A 21 -4.32 -7.05 -14.06
C ASN A 21 -5.08 -7.77 -12.93
N SER A 22 -5.53 -8.99 -13.21
CA SER A 22 -6.25 -9.82 -12.24
C SER A 22 -5.43 -10.14 -10.98
N ARG A 23 -4.08 -10.10 -11.06
CA ARG A 23 -3.20 -10.30 -9.89
C ARG A 23 -3.21 -9.13 -8.91
N SER A 24 -3.65 -7.94 -9.33
CA SER A 24 -3.79 -6.77 -8.43
C SER A 24 -4.97 -6.89 -7.46
N ARG A 25 -5.95 -7.78 -7.72
CA ARG A 25 -7.21 -7.89 -6.96
C ARG A 25 -7.02 -8.11 -5.45
N SER A 26 -5.96 -8.81 -5.04
CA SER A 26 -5.68 -9.10 -3.62
C SER A 26 -4.52 -8.29 -3.05
N ALA A 27 -3.90 -7.41 -3.84
CA ALA A 27 -2.75 -6.62 -3.41
C ALA A 27 -3.16 -5.58 -2.36
N LYS A 28 -2.31 -5.42 -1.33
CA LYS A 28 -2.54 -4.50 -0.21
C LYS A 28 -1.26 -3.74 0.12
N LEU A 29 -1.16 -2.50 -0.35
CA LEU A 29 0.02 -1.66 -0.11
C LEU A 29 -0.03 -1.06 1.30
N ARG A 30 1.08 -1.17 2.03
CA ARG A 30 1.30 -0.50 3.32
C ARG A 30 2.67 0.16 3.32
N ALA A 31 2.75 1.37 3.84
CA ALA A 31 3.98 2.15 3.86
C ALA A 31 4.33 2.66 5.26
N VAL A 32 5.63 2.63 5.56
CA VAL A 32 6.24 3.21 6.76
C VAL A 32 7.40 4.10 6.33
N ARG A 33 7.60 5.22 7.03
CA ARG A 33 8.76 6.08 6.87
C ARG A 33 9.71 5.82 8.02
N PHE A 34 10.94 5.40 7.70
CA PHE A 34 12.03 5.42 8.66
C PHE A 34 12.62 6.82 8.70
N THR A 35 12.80 7.34 9.90
CA THR A 35 13.54 8.58 10.15
C THR A 35 14.99 8.15 10.35
N SER A 36 15.84 8.41 9.36
CA SER A 36 17.29 8.26 9.51
C SER A 36 17.77 9.24 10.58
N ALA A 37 18.55 8.74 11.54
CA ALA A 37 19.28 9.57 12.50
C ALA A 37 20.34 10.41 11.80
#